data_AF-A0A6N8HPD1-F1
#
_entry.id   AF-A0A6N8HPD1-F1
#
_cell.length_a   1.000
_cell.length_b   1.000
_cell.length_c   1.000
_cell.angle_alpha   90.00
_cell.angle_beta   90.00
_cell.angle_gamma   90.00
#
_symmetry.space_group_name_H-M   'P 1'
#
loop_
_entity.id
_entity.type
_entity.pdbx_description
1 polymer ?
#
loop_
_entity_poly.entity_id
_entity_poly.type
_entity_poly.pdbx_seq_one_letter_code
_entity_poly.pdbx_strand_id
1 'polypeptide(L)'
;MDEKSSRHHKPVDKNLKNEQLDQFRVENTRNPMTTNQSRKISNDQQTLKAGEHGPSLHEDWHFFEKMTHFVRERIPSRVVHARGYGAHGEFECYQSMKQFTKAGFLQEAGKKTSVFVRFSTVQGDRGSKDTARDLRCKGVKFYTDEGNYDLTTIGMPVLINQDPMKFPDAMHAYQPEPRTGMPTAAGAHDTFWDYVANNQEALHMVLWIMSDRGLVKNYRMMESWSINTYLFVNDEG
;
A
#
# COMPACT_ATOMS: atom_id res chain seq x y z
N MET A 1 -3.35 37.55 3.32
CA MET A 1 -4.81 37.30 3.32
C MET A 1 -5.06 36.50 2.04
N ASP A 2 -5.21 35.18 2.04
CA ASP A 2 -6.04 34.34 2.91
C ASP A 2 -5.27 33.29 3.71
N GLU A 3 -5.51 33.24 5.03
CA GLU A 3 -5.08 32.15 5.92
C GLU A 3 -5.95 30.88 5.82
N LYS A 4 -6.91 30.83 4.87
CA LYS A 4 -7.94 29.78 4.78
C LYS A 4 -7.69 28.69 3.71
N SER A 5 -6.46 28.53 3.23
CA SER A 5 -6.08 27.43 2.32
C SER A 5 -5.24 26.33 2.98
N SER A 6 -5.20 26.27 4.31
CA SER A 6 -4.68 25.07 4.98
C SER A 6 -5.76 23.99 4.91
N ARG A 7 -5.58 23.01 4.01
CA ARG A 7 -6.19 21.68 4.18
C ARG A 7 -6.14 21.35 5.67
N HIS A 8 -7.27 21.06 6.30
CA HIS A 8 -7.32 20.62 7.69
C HIS A 8 -6.41 19.39 7.85
N HIS A 9 -5.13 19.61 8.13
CA HIS A 9 -4.26 18.61 8.71
C HIS A 9 -4.81 18.44 10.11
N LYS A 10 -5.71 17.47 10.29
CA LYS A 10 -5.84 16.87 11.61
C LYS A 10 -4.41 16.50 12.02
N PRO A 11 -3.91 16.95 13.18
CA PRO A 11 -2.65 16.46 13.68
C PRO A 11 -2.72 14.93 13.63
N VAL A 12 -1.76 14.30 12.97
CA VAL A 12 -1.70 12.83 12.97
C VAL A 12 -1.60 12.43 14.44
N ASP A 13 -2.47 11.51 14.88
CA ASP A 13 -2.46 11.07 16.28
C ASP A 13 -1.01 10.74 16.70
N LYS A 14 -0.56 11.40 17.77
CA LYS A 14 0.82 11.29 18.25
C LYS A 14 1.04 9.84 18.68
N ASN A 15 1.92 9.16 17.98
CA ASN A 15 2.43 7.85 18.35
C ASN A 15 3.93 7.81 18.05
N LEU A 16 4.65 6.88 18.67
CA LEU A 16 6.12 6.80 18.59
C LEU A 16 6.61 6.73 17.14
N LYS A 17 5.87 6.05 16.25
CA LYS A 17 6.26 5.98 14.84
C LYS A 17 6.11 7.32 14.13
N ASN A 18 5.04 8.07 14.39
CA ASN A 18 4.83 9.39 13.79
C ASN A 18 5.89 10.39 14.27
N GLU A 19 6.25 10.36 15.55
CA GLU A 19 7.33 11.18 16.11
C GLU A 19 8.67 10.84 15.46
N GLN A 20 8.98 9.54 15.27
CA GLN A 20 10.16 9.14 14.52
C GLN A 20 10.16 9.68 13.09
N LEU A 21 8.99 9.78 12.45
CA LEU A 21 8.86 10.30 11.09
C LEU A 21 8.99 11.82 11.00
N ASP A 22 8.87 12.55 12.11
CA ASP A 22 8.96 14.02 12.12
C ASP A 22 10.34 14.52 11.65
N GLN A 23 11.41 13.74 11.88
CA GLN A 23 12.75 14.06 11.38
C GLN A 23 12.86 14.09 9.83
N PHE A 24 11.89 13.48 9.13
CA PHE A 24 11.84 13.43 7.66
C PHE A 24 10.77 14.34 7.07
N ARG A 25 9.97 15.03 7.90
CA ARG A 25 8.98 15.99 7.42
C ARG A 25 9.69 17.28 7.02
N VAL A 26 9.32 17.81 5.86
CA VAL A 26 9.87 19.07 5.34
C VAL A 26 8.77 20.12 5.33
N GLU A 27 8.99 21.23 6.02
CA GLU A 27 8.14 22.41 5.93
C GLU A 27 8.81 23.46 5.02
N ASN A 28 8.16 23.78 3.90
CA ASN A 28 8.66 24.73 2.91
C ASN A 28 7.98 26.11 3.00
N THR A 29 7.14 26.35 4.01
CA THR A 29 6.46 27.62 4.21
C THR A 29 7.49 28.74 4.39
N ARG A 30 7.41 29.80 3.58
CA ARG A 30 8.33 30.96 3.60
C ARG A 30 9.80 30.65 3.25
N ASN A 31 10.09 29.45 2.73
CA ASN A 31 11.41 29.10 2.23
C ASN A 31 11.54 29.42 0.73
N PRO A 32 12.71 29.87 0.25
CA PRO A 32 12.94 30.07 -1.18
C PRO A 32 12.94 28.73 -1.91
N MET A 33 12.53 28.73 -3.18
CA MET A 33 12.73 27.58 -4.06
C MET A 33 14.23 27.33 -4.24
N THR A 34 14.66 26.09 -4.06
CA THR A 34 16.06 25.70 -4.21
C THR A 34 16.19 24.41 -5.02
N THR A 35 17.38 24.17 -5.55
CA THR A 35 17.78 22.85 -6.08
C THR A 35 18.05 21.85 -4.98
N ASN A 36 18.26 20.59 -5.34
CA ASN A 36 18.61 19.53 -4.40
C ASN A 36 19.95 19.78 -3.66
N GLN A 37 20.82 20.64 -4.19
CA GLN A 37 22.06 21.11 -3.52
C GLN A 37 21.91 22.49 -2.90
N SER A 38 20.66 22.90 -2.58
CA SER A 38 20.33 24.12 -1.84
C SER A 38 20.70 25.44 -2.54
N ARG A 39 20.79 25.45 -3.87
CA ARG A 39 20.99 26.69 -4.64
C ARG A 39 19.65 27.37 -4.89
N LYS A 40 19.53 28.67 -4.58
CA LYS A 40 18.31 29.45 -4.79
C LYS A 40 18.00 29.57 -6.28
N ILE A 41 16.73 29.38 -6.65
CA ILE A 41 16.23 29.52 -8.01
C ILE A 41 15.54 30.87 -8.18
N SER A 42 15.97 31.64 -9.18
CA SER A 42 15.40 32.95 -9.52
C SER A 42 14.28 32.86 -10.55
N ASN A 43 14.30 31.86 -11.44
CA ASN A 43 13.31 31.66 -12.49
C ASN A 43 13.04 30.15 -12.67
N ASP A 44 11.79 29.73 -12.46
CA ASP A 44 11.33 28.35 -12.67
C ASP A 44 10.30 28.22 -13.82
N GLN A 45 10.20 29.26 -14.66
CA GLN A 45 9.22 29.35 -15.74
C GLN A 45 9.84 29.17 -17.14
N GLN A 46 11.14 29.39 -17.26
CA GLN A 46 11.84 29.42 -18.54
C GLN A 46 13.15 28.62 -18.45
N THR A 47 13.49 27.94 -19.54
CA THR A 47 14.83 27.35 -19.73
C THR A 47 15.83 28.44 -20.11
N LEU A 48 17.10 28.23 -19.79
CA LEU A 48 18.20 29.06 -20.25
C LEU A 48 18.40 28.88 -21.77
N LYS A 49 18.47 29.99 -22.50
CA LYS A 49 18.55 30.03 -23.97
C LYS A 49 19.62 31.02 -24.46
N ALA A 50 20.13 30.79 -25.67
CA ALA A 50 20.98 31.75 -26.39
C ALA A 50 20.16 32.90 -27.00
N GLY A 51 19.67 33.82 -26.15
CA GLY A 51 18.73 34.88 -26.51
C GLY A 51 17.27 34.46 -26.31
N GLU A 52 16.35 35.43 -26.30
CA GLU A 52 14.93 35.22 -25.92
C GLU A 52 14.22 34.15 -26.77
N HIS A 53 14.50 34.14 -28.08
CA HIS A 53 13.98 33.17 -29.05
C HIS A 53 15.04 32.18 -29.55
N GLY A 54 16.15 32.04 -28.83
CA GLY A 54 17.25 31.15 -29.20
C GLY A 54 17.06 29.70 -28.75
N PRO A 55 17.99 28.81 -29.15
CA PRO A 55 18.03 27.43 -28.67
C PRO A 55 18.35 27.36 -27.17
N SER A 56 17.89 26.30 -26.50
CA SER A 56 18.23 26.02 -25.10
C SER A 56 19.71 25.65 -24.94
N LEU A 57 20.32 26.04 -23.82
CA LEU A 57 21.72 25.78 -23.53
C LEU A 57 21.90 24.54 -22.65
N HIS A 58 22.96 23.76 -22.93
CA HIS A 58 23.26 22.55 -22.14
C HIS A 58 23.76 22.85 -20.72
N GLU A 59 24.24 24.06 -20.47
CA GLU A 59 24.68 24.52 -19.15
C GLU A 59 23.53 24.84 -18.19
N ASP A 60 22.27 24.66 -18.60
CA ASP A 60 21.08 24.79 -17.74
C ASP A 60 20.95 23.64 -16.73
N TRP A 61 21.79 23.67 -15.70
CA TRP A 61 21.82 22.66 -14.65
C TRP A 61 20.51 22.55 -13.86
N HIS A 62 19.76 23.65 -13.68
CA HIS A 62 18.45 23.63 -13.00
C HIS A 62 17.42 22.84 -13.81
N PHE A 63 17.32 23.12 -15.11
CA PHE A 63 16.45 22.36 -16.00
C PHE A 63 16.79 20.86 -15.99
N PHE A 64 18.08 20.52 -16.16
CA PHE A 64 18.48 19.11 -16.18
C PHE A 64 18.26 18.41 -14.84
N GLU A 65 18.51 19.04 -13.71
CA GLU A 65 18.20 18.45 -12.40
C GLU A 65 16.70 18.14 -12.27
N LYS A 66 15.85 19.14 -12.53
CA LYS A 66 14.39 19.01 -12.40
C LYS A 66 13.84 17.93 -13.33
N MET A 67 14.27 17.93 -14.60
CA MET A 67 13.85 16.93 -15.57
C MET A 67 14.36 15.54 -15.24
N THR A 68 15.60 15.42 -14.76
CA THR A 68 16.19 14.14 -14.37
C THR A 68 15.45 13.51 -13.19
N HIS A 69 15.03 14.31 -12.22
CA HIS A 69 14.19 13.83 -11.13
C HIS A 69 12.83 13.36 -11.67
N PHE A 70 12.15 14.19 -12.46
CA PHE A 70 10.83 13.90 -13.02
C PHE A 70 10.77 12.57 -13.79
N VAL A 71 11.71 12.34 -14.73
CA VAL A 71 11.71 11.13 -15.55
C VAL A 71 12.00 9.84 -14.74
N ARG A 72 12.44 9.97 -13.49
CA ARG A 72 12.76 8.86 -12.57
C ARG A 72 11.77 8.72 -11.40
N GLU A 73 10.68 9.48 -11.39
CA GLU A 73 9.68 9.41 -10.31
C GLU A 73 8.95 8.06 -10.22
N ARG A 74 8.83 7.35 -11.34
CA ARG A 74 8.09 6.09 -11.42
C ARG A 74 8.95 4.94 -10.93
N ILE A 75 8.60 4.39 -9.78
CA ILE A 75 9.05 3.05 -9.36
C ILE A 75 8.02 1.98 -9.78
N PRO A 76 8.43 0.71 -9.99
CA PRO A 76 7.51 -0.38 -10.30
C PRO A 76 6.38 -0.49 -9.26
N SER A 77 5.16 -0.73 -9.73
CA SER A 77 4.05 -1.08 -8.84
C SER A 77 4.25 -2.48 -8.27
N ARG A 78 3.48 -2.81 -7.22
CA ARG A 78 3.43 -4.19 -6.73
C ARG A 78 2.82 -5.08 -7.81
N VAL A 79 3.37 -6.29 -7.98
CA VAL A 79 2.89 -7.28 -8.97
C VAL A 79 1.41 -7.62 -8.75
N VAL A 80 1.00 -7.73 -7.49
CA VAL A 80 -0.39 -7.82 -7.03
C VAL A 80 -0.61 -6.79 -5.95
N HIS A 81 -1.86 -6.40 -5.70
CA HIS A 81 -2.19 -5.40 -4.69
C HIS A 81 -1.61 -4.01 -4.98
N ALA A 82 -1.43 -3.66 -6.25
CA ALA A 82 -0.89 -2.37 -6.68
C ALA A 82 -1.76 -1.20 -6.19
N ARG A 83 -3.07 -1.28 -6.41
CA ARG A 83 -4.05 -0.31 -5.92
C ARG A 83 -4.30 -0.48 -4.42
N GLY A 84 -4.04 0.56 -3.63
CA GLY A 84 -4.25 0.51 -2.20
C GLY A 84 -4.04 1.82 -1.46
N TYR A 85 -4.43 1.84 -0.20
CA TYR A 85 -4.47 3.02 0.67
C TYR A 85 -3.85 2.71 2.02
N GLY A 86 -3.09 3.67 2.56
CA GLY A 86 -2.39 3.54 3.85
C GLY A 86 -2.97 4.46 4.92
N ALA A 87 -2.95 4.01 6.17
CA ALA A 87 -3.28 4.83 7.33
C ALA A 87 -2.40 4.46 8.54
N HIS A 88 -2.00 5.47 9.31
CA HIS A 88 -1.38 5.27 10.61
C HIS A 88 -2.44 5.05 11.68
N GLY A 89 -2.09 4.32 12.74
CA GLY A 89 -2.94 4.11 13.89
C GLY A 89 -2.18 3.49 15.06
N GLU A 90 -2.93 2.94 16.00
CA GLU A 90 -2.42 2.29 17.19
C GLU A 90 -3.22 1.00 17.45
N PHE A 91 -2.53 -0.03 17.94
CA PHE A 91 -3.10 -1.23 18.49
C PHE A 91 -2.94 -1.21 20.00
N GLU A 92 -3.97 -1.60 20.75
CA GLU A 92 -3.93 -1.73 22.20
C GLU A 92 -4.26 -3.17 22.61
N CYS A 93 -3.38 -3.78 23.41
CA CYS A 93 -3.60 -5.11 23.95
C CYS A 93 -4.54 -5.03 25.16
N TYR A 94 -5.73 -5.65 25.11
CA TYR A 94 -6.69 -5.55 26.21
C TYR A 94 -6.30 -6.37 27.45
N GLN A 95 -5.68 -7.52 27.25
CA GLN A 95 -5.28 -8.45 28.31
C GLN A 95 -3.96 -9.12 27.94
N SER A 96 -3.16 -9.45 28.96
CA SER A 96 -1.90 -10.15 28.76
C SER A 96 -2.14 -11.52 28.09
N MET A 97 -1.39 -11.78 27.01
CA MET A 97 -1.39 -13.06 26.30
C MET A 97 -0.19 -13.94 26.68
N LYS A 98 0.48 -13.64 27.80
CA LYS A 98 1.66 -14.37 28.31
C LYS A 98 1.47 -15.89 28.33
N GLN A 99 0.28 -16.34 28.71
CA GLN A 99 -0.06 -17.78 28.75
C GLN A 99 0.05 -18.46 27.37
N PHE A 100 -0.07 -17.72 26.28
CA PHE A 100 -0.09 -18.25 24.91
C PHE A 100 1.15 -17.88 24.11
N THR A 101 1.69 -16.66 24.29
CA THR A 101 2.77 -16.12 23.45
C THR A 101 3.72 -15.25 24.25
N LYS A 102 5.00 -15.27 23.89
CA LYS A 102 6.02 -14.35 24.39
C LYS A 102 6.18 -13.07 23.55
N ALA A 103 5.34 -12.83 22.55
CA ALA A 103 5.44 -11.66 21.68
C ALA A 103 5.26 -10.34 22.45
N GLY A 104 6.28 -9.47 22.47
CA GLY A 104 6.36 -8.28 23.31
C GLY A 104 5.15 -7.33 23.27
N PHE A 105 4.49 -7.17 22.12
CA PHE A 105 3.33 -6.29 21.95
C PHE A 105 2.01 -6.83 22.55
N LEU A 106 2.02 -8.08 23.02
CA LEU A 106 0.86 -8.77 23.62
C LEU A 106 1.05 -9.12 25.10
N GLN A 107 2.13 -8.65 25.73
CA GLN A 107 2.52 -9.09 27.08
C GLN A 107 1.75 -8.39 28.20
N GLU A 108 1.26 -7.17 27.98
CA GLU A 108 0.68 -6.32 29.02
C GLU A 108 -0.66 -5.72 28.57
N ALA A 109 -1.63 -5.71 29.48
CA ALA A 109 -2.90 -5.03 29.26
C ALA A 109 -2.68 -3.51 29.15
N GLY A 110 -3.37 -2.86 28.21
CA GLY A 110 -3.19 -1.45 27.88
C GLY A 110 -1.94 -1.14 27.06
N LYS A 111 -1.11 -2.14 26.70
CA LYS A 111 0.10 -1.89 25.89
C LYS A 111 -0.29 -1.41 24.50
N LYS A 112 0.13 -0.18 24.20
CA LYS A 112 -0.08 0.51 22.93
C LYS A 112 1.08 0.29 21.98
N THR A 113 0.79 -0.10 20.76
CA THR A 113 1.76 -0.37 19.70
C THR A 113 1.40 0.44 18.47
N SER A 114 2.33 1.26 17.98
CA SER A 114 2.12 2.00 16.74
C SER A 114 1.92 1.03 15.57
N VAL A 115 0.98 1.33 14.67
CA VAL A 115 0.75 0.53 13.46
C VAL A 115 0.64 1.38 12.20
N PHE A 116 0.96 0.76 11.07
CA PHE A 116 0.59 1.26 9.75
C PHE A 116 -0.19 0.18 9.02
N VAL A 117 -1.39 0.53 8.55
CA VAL A 117 -2.29 -0.36 7.82
C VAL A 117 -2.28 0.02 6.35
N ARG A 118 -2.22 -0.98 5.46
CA ARG A 118 -2.45 -0.81 4.03
C ARG A 118 -3.57 -1.72 3.55
N PHE A 119 -4.61 -1.11 2.99
CA PHE A 119 -5.70 -1.80 2.29
C PHE A 119 -5.43 -1.86 0.80
N SER A 120 -5.91 -2.88 0.09
CA SER A 120 -5.74 -3.00 -1.35
C SER A 120 -6.77 -3.89 -2.02
N THR A 121 -6.94 -3.73 -3.33
CA THR A 121 -7.50 -4.75 -4.23
C THR A 121 -6.40 -5.77 -4.58
N VAL A 122 -6.60 -6.66 -5.55
CA VAL A 122 -5.59 -7.65 -5.98
C VAL A 122 -5.20 -7.45 -7.44
N GLN A 123 -6.17 -7.52 -8.35
CA GLN A 123 -5.92 -7.60 -9.80
C GLN A 123 -5.42 -6.27 -10.37
N GLY A 124 -6.19 -5.21 -10.14
CA GLY A 124 -6.00 -3.94 -10.82
C GLY A 124 -4.67 -3.25 -10.47
N ASP A 125 -4.04 -2.65 -11.49
CA ASP A 125 -2.86 -1.81 -11.30
C ASP A 125 -3.20 -0.54 -10.49
N ARG A 126 -2.19 0.25 -10.07
CA ARG A 126 -2.34 1.42 -9.18
C ARG A 126 -3.43 2.44 -9.57
N GLY A 127 -3.76 2.51 -10.86
CA GLY A 127 -4.76 3.41 -11.43
C GLY A 127 -6.17 2.81 -11.57
N SER A 128 -6.39 1.57 -11.12
CA SER A 128 -7.69 0.90 -11.23
C SER A 128 -8.75 1.47 -10.28
N LYS A 129 -9.99 1.00 -10.45
CA LYS A 129 -11.13 1.37 -9.60
C LYS A 129 -11.14 0.64 -8.25
N ASP A 130 -11.68 1.30 -7.23
CA ASP A 130 -11.74 0.78 -5.85
C ASP A 130 -12.88 -0.21 -5.60
N THR A 131 -13.98 -0.09 -6.34
CA THR A 131 -15.23 -0.84 -6.13
C THR A 131 -15.38 -2.04 -7.08
N ALA A 132 -14.27 -2.52 -7.64
CA ALA A 132 -14.26 -3.75 -8.44
C ALA A 132 -14.69 -4.98 -7.63
N ARG A 133 -15.31 -5.97 -8.26
CA ARG A 133 -15.47 -7.29 -7.65
C ARG A 133 -14.11 -7.96 -7.60
N ASP A 134 -13.52 -8.00 -6.41
CA ASP A 134 -12.15 -8.47 -6.18
C ASP A 134 -12.00 -8.84 -4.70
N LEU A 135 -10.99 -9.63 -4.37
CA LEU A 135 -10.55 -9.78 -3.00
C LEU A 135 -10.03 -8.43 -2.47
N ARG A 136 -10.27 -8.15 -1.20
CA ARG A 136 -9.63 -7.04 -0.49
C ARG A 136 -8.58 -7.58 0.45
N CYS A 137 -7.44 -6.91 0.54
CA CYS A 137 -6.37 -7.27 1.46
C CYS A 137 -6.11 -6.14 2.45
N LYS A 138 -5.63 -6.51 3.62
CA LYS A 138 -5.26 -5.63 4.73
C LYS A 138 -3.92 -6.10 5.30
N GLY A 139 -2.85 -5.37 5.02
CA GLY A 139 -1.56 -5.56 5.67
C GLY A 139 -1.43 -4.62 6.86
N VAL A 140 -1.11 -5.16 8.04
CA VAL A 140 -0.86 -4.38 9.26
C VAL A 140 0.59 -4.57 9.66
N LYS A 141 1.35 -3.47 9.68
CA LYS A 141 2.69 -3.43 10.23
C LYS A 141 2.62 -2.94 11.68
N PHE A 142 3.09 -3.74 12.61
CA PHE A 142 3.25 -3.42 14.02
C PHE A 142 4.70 -3.01 14.28
N TYR A 143 4.88 -1.82 14.83
CA TYR A 143 6.20 -1.34 15.26
C TYR A 143 6.39 -1.71 16.74
N THR A 144 6.83 -2.95 16.98
CA THR A 144 6.99 -3.49 18.35
C THR A 144 8.40 -3.22 18.87
N ASP A 145 8.59 -3.32 20.19
CA ASP A 145 9.89 -3.11 20.85
C ASP A 145 10.92 -4.19 20.48
N GLU A 146 10.45 -5.36 20.04
CA GLU A 146 11.26 -6.54 19.73
C GLU A 146 11.44 -6.75 18.21
N GLY A 147 11.05 -5.76 17.42
CA GLY A 147 11.12 -5.81 15.96
C GLY A 147 9.76 -5.57 15.29
N ASN A 148 9.79 -5.33 13.98
CA ASN A 148 8.55 -5.11 13.23
C ASN A 148 7.86 -6.45 12.96
N TYR A 149 6.57 -6.53 13.27
CA TYR A 149 5.73 -7.68 12.93
C TYR A 149 4.74 -7.28 11.83
N ASP A 150 4.70 -8.05 10.74
CA ASP A 150 3.80 -7.82 9.61
C ASP A 150 2.71 -8.88 9.55
N LEU A 151 1.46 -8.47 9.78
CA LEU A 151 0.28 -9.31 9.67
C LEU A 151 -0.45 -9.00 8.36
N THR A 152 -0.22 -9.83 7.35
CA THR A 152 -0.93 -9.75 6.06
C THR A 152 -2.20 -10.57 6.12
N THR A 153 -3.34 -9.91 5.90
CA THR A 153 -4.67 -10.52 5.97
C THR A 153 -5.47 -10.21 4.72
N ILE A 154 -6.48 -11.01 4.45
CA ILE A 154 -7.41 -10.83 3.33
C ILE A 154 -8.85 -10.75 3.83
N GLY A 155 -9.77 -10.27 3.02
CA GLY A 155 -11.20 -10.08 3.36
C GLY A 155 -12.05 -11.34 3.24
N MET A 156 -11.42 -12.52 3.21
CA MET A 156 -12.04 -13.85 3.09
C MET A 156 -11.23 -14.86 3.91
N PRO A 157 -11.81 -15.95 4.41
CA PRO A 157 -11.09 -16.88 5.30
C PRO A 157 -10.23 -17.93 4.57
N VAL A 158 -10.21 -17.94 3.23
CA VAL A 158 -9.52 -18.95 2.42
C VAL A 158 -8.84 -18.32 1.19
N LEU A 159 -7.81 -18.99 0.65
CA LEU A 159 -7.09 -18.59 -0.55
C LEU A 159 -7.47 -19.44 -1.77
N ILE A 160 -7.11 -18.97 -2.98
CA ILE A 160 -7.49 -19.59 -4.27
C ILE A 160 -6.69 -20.86 -4.58
N ASN A 161 -5.49 -20.98 -4.01
CA ASN A 161 -4.57 -22.08 -4.20
C ASN A 161 -4.12 -22.62 -2.83
N GLN A 162 -3.84 -23.92 -2.75
CA GLN A 162 -3.33 -24.56 -1.54
C GLN A 162 -1.80 -24.48 -1.45
N ASP A 163 -1.12 -24.72 -2.57
CA ASP A 163 0.34 -24.69 -2.65
C ASP A 163 0.82 -23.39 -3.31
N PRO A 164 1.82 -22.68 -2.75
CA PRO A 164 2.36 -21.45 -3.32
C PRO A 164 2.93 -21.61 -4.73
N MET A 165 3.31 -22.83 -5.15
CA MET A 165 3.78 -23.11 -6.51
C MET A 165 2.76 -22.73 -7.58
N LYS A 166 1.45 -22.82 -7.28
CA LYS A 166 0.36 -22.47 -8.20
C LYS A 166 0.00 -20.98 -8.21
N PHE A 167 0.60 -20.18 -7.33
CA PHE A 167 0.25 -18.76 -7.23
C PHE A 167 0.53 -17.97 -8.51
N PRO A 168 1.66 -18.17 -9.23
CA PRO A 168 1.88 -17.52 -10.51
C PRO A 168 0.81 -17.89 -11.55
N ASP A 169 0.40 -19.16 -11.62
CA ASP A 169 -0.63 -19.62 -12.56
C ASP A 169 -1.99 -18.98 -12.26
N ALA A 170 -2.40 -18.98 -10.99
CA ALA A 170 -3.65 -18.35 -10.54
C ALA A 170 -3.66 -16.84 -10.82
N MET A 171 -2.53 -16.15 -10.56
CA MET A 171 -2.44 -14.71 -10.81
C MET A 171 -2.36 -14.39 -12.29
N HIS A 172 -1.63 -15.14 -13.11
CA HIS A 172 -1.64 -14.93 -14.57
C HIS A 172 -3.03 -15.18 -15.16
N ALA A 173 -3.75 -16.19 -14.68
CA ALA A 173 -5.12 -16.46 -15.10
C ALA A 173 -6.09 -15.32 -14.72
N TYR A 174 -5.87 -14.65 -13.58
CA TYR A 174 -6.73 -13.58 -13.06
C TYR A 174 -6.36 -12.17 -13.57
N GLN A 175 -5.10 -11.94 -13.91
CA GLN A 175 -4.61 -10.67 -14.47
C GLN A 175 -5.14 -10.44 -15.89
N PRO A 176 -5.08 -9.20 -16.43
CA PRO A 176 -5.47 -8.94 -17.81
C PRO A 176 -4.71 -9.83 -18.78
N GLU A 177 -5.38 -10.29 -19.83
CA GLU A 177 -4.77 -11.19 -20.81
C GLU A 177 -3.55 -10.56 -21.47
N PRO A 178 -2.43 -11.28 -21.61
CA PRO A 178 -1.17 -10.70 -22.09
C PRO A 178 -1.26 -10.16 -23.52
N ARG A 179 -2.16 -10.72 -24.34
CA ARG A 179 -2.35 -10.30 -25.74
C ARG A 179 -3.03 -8.93 -25.86
N THR A 180 -3.94 -8.62 -24.95
CA THR A 180 -4.83 -7.44 -25.08
C THR A 180 -4.66 -6.43 -23.95
N GLY A 181 -4.06 -6.82 -22.83
CA GLY A 181 -4.03 -6.04 -21.60
C GLY A 181 -5.43 -5.86 -20.99
N MET A 182 -6.41 -6.71 -21.31
CA MET A 182 -7.79 -6.62 -20.85
C MET A 182 -8.27 -7.91 -20.16
N PRO A 183 -9.21 -7.83 -19.21
CA PRO A 183 -9.81 -6.63 -18.63
C PRO A 183 -9.03 -6.11 -17.40
N THR A 184 -9.19 -4.82 -17.06
CA THR A 184 -8.67 -4.25 -15.80
C THR A 184 -9.66 -4.40 -14.66
N ALA A 185 -9.17 -4.85 -13.50
CA ALA A 185 -9.90 -5.00 -12.25
C ALA A 185 -11.20 -5.81 -12.39
N ALA A 186 -11.11 -6.95 -13.08
CA ALA A 186 -12.21 -7.90 -13.25
C ALA A 186 -11.67 -9.30 -13.52
N GLY A 187 -12.26 -10.32 -12.88
CA GLY A 187 -12.07 -11.74 -13.26
C GLY A 187 -13.13 -12.23 -14.26
N ALA A 188 -13.88 -11.32 -14.88
CA ALA A 188 -14.92 -11.67 -15.84
C ALA A 188 -14.32 -11.82 -17.25
N HIS A 189 -13.44 -12.81 -17.40
CA HIS A 189 -12.79 -13.18 -18.67
C HIS A 189 -12.39 -14.66 -18.65
N ASP A 190 -12.13 -15.19 -19.84
CA ASP A 190 -12.00 -16.62 -20.12
C ASP A 190 -10.86 -17.27 -19.33
N THR A 191 -9.67 -16.67 -19.30
CA THR A 191 -8.51 -17.28 -18.64
C THR A 191 -8.71 -17.51 -17.14
N PHE A 192 -9.44 -16.61 -16.45
CA PHE A 192 -9.72 -16.78 -15.03
C PHE A 192 -10.67 -17.96 -14.80
N TRP A 193 -11.75 -18.04 -15.57
CA TRP A 193 -12.73 -19.11 -15.42
C TRP A 193 -12.21 -20.46 -15.93
N ASP A 194 -11.30 -20.47 -16.90
CA ASP A 194 -10.59 -21.68 -17.31
C ASP A 194 -9.71 -22.23 -16.16
N TYR A 195 -8.97 -21.36 -15.46
CA TYR A 195 -8.23 -21.77 -14.26
C TYR A 195 -9.18 -22.33 -13.19
N VAL A 196 -10.29 -21.64 -12.90
CA VAL A 196 -11.27 -22.09 -11.89
C VAL A 196 -11.90 -23.44 -12.27
N ALA A 197 -12.23 -23.65 -13.55
CA ALA A 197 -12.81 -24.90 -14.04
C ALA A 197 -11.85 -26.09 -13.89
N ASN A 198 -10.54 -25.86 -14.06
CA ASN A 198 -9.51 -26.89 -13.97
C ASN A 198 -8.90 -27.06 -12.56
N ASN A 199 -9.25 -26.20 -11.60
CA ASN A 199 -8.67 -26.21 -10.25
C ASN A 199 -9.76 -26.12 -9.18
N GLN A 200 -10.29 -27.28 -8.79
CA GLN A 200 -11.39 -27.40 -7.82
C GLN A 200 -11.08 -26.75 -6.45
N GLU A 201 -9.81 -26.68 -6.04
CA GLU A 201 -9.36 -26.01 -4.81
C GLU A 201 -9.73 -24.51 -4.78
N ALA A 202 -9.88 -23.87 -5.94
CA ALA A 202 -10.23 -22.46 -6.06
C ALA A 202 -11.70 -22.15 -5.72
N LEU A 203 -12.57 -23.16 -5.79
CA LEU A 203 -14.03 -22.97 -5.74
C LEU A 203 -14.48 -22.27 -4.45
N HIS A 204 -13.88 -22.60 -3.30
CA HIS A 204 -14.28 -21.99 -2.04
C HIS A 204 -14.02 -20.47 -2.04
N MET A 205 -12.82 -20.03 -2.45
CA MET A 205 -12.53 -18.59 -2.55
C MET A 205 -13.40 -17.90 -3.61
N VAL A 206 -13.67 -18.55 -4.75
CA VAL A 206 -14.52 -17.99 -5.80
C VAL A 206 -15.95 -17.76 -5.30
N LEU A 207 -16.52 -18.67 -4.51
CA LEU A 207 -17.83 -18.46 -3.87
C LEU A 207 -17.85 -17.20 -3.00
N TRP A 208 -16.79 -16.96 -2.22
CA TRP A 208 -16.65 -15.72 -1.45
C TRP A 208 -16.57 -14.48 -2.35
N ILE A 209 -15.77 -14.50 -3.42
CA ILE A 209 -15.63 -13.35 -4.35
C ILE A 209 -16.95 -13.07 -5.08
N MET A 210 -17.72 -14.10 -5.42
CA MET A 210 -19.01 -13.95 -6.12
C MET A 210 -20.13 -13.48 -5.19
N SER A 211 -20.01 -13.66 -3.87
CA SER A 211 -20.90 -13.04 -2.88
C SER A 211 -20.68 -11.52 -2.75
N ASP A 212 -21.47 -10.84 -1.92
CA ASP A 212 -21.28 -9.41 -1.62
C ASP A 212 -19.95 -9.09 -0.93
N ARG A 213 -19.23 -10.10 -0.42
CA ARG A 213 -17.88 -9.93 0.13
C ARG A 213 -16.86 -9.46 -0.90
N GLY A 214 -17.08 -9.77 -2.18
CA GLY A 214 -16.25 -9.24 -3.28
C GLY A 214 -16.49 -7.75 -3.58
N LEU A 215 -17.57 -7.16 -3.03
CA LEU A 215 -18.00 -5.79 -3.27
C LEU A 215 -18.10 -5.00 -1.95
N VAL A 216 -16.96 -4.63 -1.38
CA VAL A 216 -16.94 -3.90 -0.11
C VAL A 216 -17.50 -2.48 -0.26
N LYS A 217 -18.38 -2.08 0.67
CA LYS A 217 -18.88 -0.69 0.76
C LYS A 217 -17.77 0.28 1.18
N ASN A 218 -16.94 -0.15 2.13
CA ASN A 218 -15.76 0.58 2.60
C ASN A 218 -14.84 -0.37 3.41
N TYR A 219 -13.57 0.01 3.57
CA TYR A 219 -12.58 -0.80 4.31
C TYR A 219 -12.83 -0.90 5.83
N ARG A 220 -13.71 -0.06 6.39
CA ARG A 220 -14.02 -0.08 7.84
C ARG A 220 -15.06 -1.15 8.20
N MET A 221 -15.79 -1.67 7.21
CA MET A 221 -16.89 -2.63 7.38
C MET A 221 -16.56 -3.99 6.75
N MET A 222 -15.28 -4.32 6.60
CA MET A 222 -14.84 -5.64 6.18
C MET A 222 -14.16 -6.38 7.33
N GLU A 223 -14.46 -7.66 7.45
CA GLU A 223 -13.63 -8.56 8.25
C GLU A 223 -12.31 -8.85 7.53
N SER A 224 -11.35 -9.41 8.25
CA SER A 224 -10.10 -9.84 7.66
C SER A 224 -9.47 -10.99 8.40
N TRP A 225 -8.90 -11.93 7.66
CA TRP A 225 -8.31 -13.16 8.16
C TRP A 225 -6.89 -13.33 7.66
N SER A 226 -6.02 -13.88 8.50
CA SER A 226 -4.65 -14.25 8.12
C SER A 226 -4.59 -15.51 7.24
N ILE A 227 -5.71 -16.21 7.12
CA ILE A 227 -5.91 -17.50 6.42
C ILE A 227 -5.17 -18.64 7.10
N ASN A 228 -3.84 -18.54 7.16
CA ASN A 228 -2.98 -19.59 7.66
C ASN A 228 -3.14 -19.76 9.17
N THR A 229 -2.99 -21.00 9.62
CA THR A 229 -2.79 -21.33 11.03
C THR A 229 -1.37 -20.93 11.43
N TYR A 230 -1.25 -20.13 12.48
CA TYR A 230 0.02 -19.74 13.08
C TYR A 230 0.18 -20.41 14.43
N LEU A 231 1.42 -20.51 14.88
CA LEU A 231 1.76 -21.00 16.22
C LEU A 231 2.11 -19.82 17.12
N PHE A 232 1.46 -19.75 18.28
CA PHE A 232 1.95 -18.98 19.40
C PHE A 232 2.73 -19.90 20.34
N VAL A 233 3.85 -19.39 20.82
CA VAL A 233 4.78 -20.10 21.71
C VAL A 233 4.99 -19.20 22.93
N ASN A 234 4.72 -19.73 24.12
CA ASN A 234 4.89 -19.01 25.37
C ASN A 234 6.33 -19.22 25.91
N ASP A 235 6.57 -18.85 27.15
CA ASP A 235 7.89 -19.00 27.79
C ASP A 235 8.24 -20.46 28.15
N GLU A 236 7.26 -21.36 28.17
CA GLU A 236 7.41 -22.79 28.48
C GLU A 236 7.72 -23.65 27.24
N GLY A 237 7.56 -23.09 26.03
CA GLY A 237 7.78 -23.77 24.75
C GLY A 237 6.49 -24.10 24.01
#